data_AF-A0A257GTZ4-F1
#
_entry.id   AF-A0A257GTZ4-F1
#
_cell.length_a   1.000
_cell.length_b   1.000
_cell.length_c   1.000
_cell.angle_alpha   90.00
_cell.angle_beta   90.00
_cell.angle_gamma   90.00
#
_symmetry.space_group_name_H-M   'P 1'
#
loop_
_entity.id
_entity.type
_entity.pdbx_description
1 polymer ?
#
loop_
_entity_poly.entity_id
_entity_poly.type
_entity_poly.pdbx_seq_one_letter_code
_entity_poly.pdbx_strand_id
1 'polypeptide(L)'
;RPFIKERIALLLSTLTDYIQLIELRLGNEDDAQVIFESLNDRGERLTPADLVRNFVFLEATRVNASAEKLYEAHWRDFDEAQAEKGAVSKSKLFWKVEERQGRLTNTRLDTLLYHYVSMRTMDDIKLDHVFEGFKQWWSIGKKDVDVELARLKRAAALFRSLVLPDRST
;
A
#
# COMPACT_ATOMS: atom_id res chain seq x y z
N ARG A 1 30.22 -23.50 6.84
CA ARG A 1 29.32 -24.60 6.46
C ARG A 1 29.68 -25.00 5.03
N PRO A 2 29.96 -26.28 4.72
CA PRO A 2 30.33 -26.66 3.37
C PRO A 2 29.12 -26.60 2.43
N PHE A 3 29.36 -26.29 1.15
CA PHE A 3 28.35 -26.33 0.11
C PHE A 3 27.96 -27.79 -0.17
N ILE A 4 26.68 -28.12 -0.04
CA ILE A 4 26.13 -29.46 -0.31
C ILE A 4 25.74 -29.49 -1.79
N LYS A 5 26.46 -30.26 -2.61
CA LYS A 5 26.28 -30.32 -4.07
C LYS A 5 24.83 -30.62 -4.45
N GLU A 6 24.19 -31.55 -3.76
CA GLU A 6 22.81 -31.94 -4.02
C GLU A 6 21.85 -30.76 -3.81
N ARG A 7 22.09 -29.91 -2.81
CA ARG A 7 21.25 -28.73 -2.56
C ARG A 7 21.44 -27.65 -3.62
N ILE A 8 22.65 -27.50 -4.14
CA ILE A 8 22.92 -26.56 -5.24
C ILE A 8 22.25 -27.03 -6.52
N ALA A 9 22.36 -28.32 -6.85
CA ALA A 9 21.71 -28.90 -8.01
C ALA A 9 20.18 -28.76 -7.92
N LEU A 10 19.60 -29.01 -6.75
CA LEU A 10 18.16 -28.88 -6.52
C LEU A 10 17.69 -27.42 -6.62
N LEU A 11 18.45 -26.47 -6.08
CA LEU A 11 18.14 -25.05 -6.21
C LEU A 11 18.20 -24.62 -7.68
N LEU A 12 19.24 -25.05 -8.40
CA LEU A 12 19.42 -24.69 -9.81
C LEU A 12 18.26 -25.23 -10.65
N SER A 13 17.90 -26.52 -10.52
CA SER A 13 16.77 -27.09 -11.24
C SER A 13 15.45 -26.42 -10.88
N THR A 14 15.25 -26.07 -9.59
CA THR A 14 14.06 -25.32 -9.17
C THR A 14 13.97 -23.98 -9.90
N LEU A 15 15.06 -23.22 -9.95
CA LEU A 15 15.09 -21.91 -10.59
C LEU A 15 14.93 -21.99 -12.11
N THR A 16 15.47 -23.03 -12.77
CA THR A 16 15.45 -23.15 -14.24
C THR A 16 14.24 -23.87 -14.79
N ASP A 17 13.75 -24.88 -14.07
CA ASP A 17 12.78 -25.84 -14.61
C ASP A 17 11.39 -25.68 -13.97
N TYR A 18 11.32 -25.10 -12.76
CA TYR A 18 10.09 -25.04 -11.97
C TYR A 18 9.61 -23.62 -11.64
N ILE A 19 10.38 -22.58 -11.99
CA ILE A 19 9.95 -21.18 -11.89
C ILE A 19 9.68 -20.64 -13.29
N GLN A 20 8.48 -20.07 -13.47
CA GLN A 20 8.15 -19.29 -14.65
C GLN A 20 8.13 -17.82 -14.29
N LEU A 21 8.97 -17.04 -14.97
CA LEU A 21 8.97 -15.58 -14.90
C LEU A 21 8.17 -15.04 -16.09
N ILE A 22 7.15 -14.24 -15.80
CA ILE A 22 6.42 -13.50 -16.83
C ILE A 22 6.89 -12.05 -16.75
N GLU A 23 7.51 -11.57 -17.82
CA GLU A 23 7.86 -10.16 -17.98
C GLU A 23 6.79 -9.48 -18.83
N LEU A 24 6.17 -8.42 -18.29
CA LEU A 24 5.28 -7.52 -19.02
C LEU A 24 5.99 -6.19 -19.21
N ARG A 25 6.15 -5.79 -20.47
CA ARG A 25 6.74 -4.49 -20.83
C ARG A 25 5.63 -3.56 -21.28
N LEU A 26 5.52 -2.44 -20.58
CA LEU A 26 4.54 -1.40 -20.87
C LEU A 26 5.11 -0.42 -21.89
N GLY A 27 4.30 -0.06 -22.88
CA GLY A 27 4.55 1.06 -23.78
C GLY A 27 4.21 2.40 -23.11
N ASN A 28 4.62 3.51 -23.75
CA ASN A 28 4.39 4.86 -23.21
C ASN A 28 2.91 5.26 -23.09
N GLU A 29 2.04 4.59 -23.86
CA GLU A 29 0.58 4.83 -23.89
C GLU A 29 -0.19 3.81 -23.02
N ASP A 30 0.51 2.82 -22.43
CA ASP A 30 -0.12 1.79 -21.64
C ASP A 30 -0.36 2.31 -20.21
N ASP A 31 -1.61 2.21 -19.75
CA ASP A 31 -1.93 2.44 -18.35
C ASP A 31 -1.51 1.23 -17.53
N ALA A 32 -0.33 1.33 -16.91
CA ALA A 32 0.25 0.33 -16.03
C ALA A 32 -0.76 -0.19 -15.01
N GLN A 33 -1.57 0.73 -14.47
CA GLN A 33 -2.50 0.44 -13.41
C GLN A 33 -3.69 -0.37 -13.94
N VAL A 34 -4.29 0.01 -15.08
CA VAL A 34 -5.37 -0.79 -15.72
C VAL A 34 -4.90 -2.22 -16.05
N ILE A 35 -3.64 -2.39 -16.46
CA ILE A 35 -3.06 -3.71 -16.77
C ILE A 35 -2.86 -4.53 -15.49
N PHE A 36 -2.32 -3.94 -14.42
CA PHE A 36 -2.20 -4.63 -13.13
C PHE A 36 -3.56 -4.99 -12.54
N GLU A 37 -4.56 -4.14 -12.71
CA GLU A 37 -5.93 -4.38 -12.27
C GLU A 37 -6.57 -5.53 -13.05
N SER A 38 -6.39 -5.58 -14.37
CA SER A 38 -6.87 -6.67 -15.23
C SER A 38 -6.18 -8.01 -14.91
N LEU A 39 -4.90 -7.99 -14.55
CA LEU A 39 -4.17 -9.18 -14.12
C LEU A 39 -4.64 -9.71 -12.76
N ASN A 40 -4.98 -8.79 -11.84
CA ASN A 40 -5.50 -9.13 -10.52
C ASN A 40 -7.01 -9.45 -10.51
N ASP A 41 -7.75 -9.25 -11.61
CA ASP A 41 -9.21 -9.43 -11.71
C ASP A 41 -9.70 -10.87 -11.45
N ARG A 42 -8.80 -11.87 -11.48
CA ARG A 42 -9.11 -13.25 -11.05
C ARG A 42 -8.93 -13.49 -9.55
N GLY A 43 -8.46 -12.48 -8.80
CA GLY A 43 -8.31 -12.43 -7.34
C GLY A 43 -8.87 -11.12 -6.76
N GLU A 44 -8.54 -10.79 -5.52
CA GLU A 44 -8.91 -9.49 -4.93
C GLU A 44 -7.98 -8.39 -5.49
N ARG A 45 -8.54 -7.40 -6.19
CA ARG A 45 -7.79 -6.28 -6.80
C ARG A 45 -6.96 -5.58 -5.71
N LEU A 46 -5.64 -5.45 -5.93
CA LEU A 46 -4.79 -4.68 -5.03
C LEU A 46 -5.30 -3.25 -4.96
N THR A 47 -5.54 -2.78 -3.75
CA THR A 47 -5.97 -1.40 -3.52
C THR A 47 -4.80 -0.44 -3.72
N PRO A 48 -5.05 0.84 -4.02
CA PRO A 48 -4.00 1.86 -3.97
C PRO A 48 -3.21 1.84 -2.65
N ALA A 49 -3.87 1.54 -1.54
CA ALA A 49 -3.22 1.36 -0.25
C ALA A 49 -2.22 0.19 -0.20
N ASP A 50 -2.56 -0.96 -0.77
CA ASP A 50 -1.66 -2.11 -0.85
C ASP A 50 -0.42 -1.77 -1.69
N LEU A 51 -0.60 -1.06 -2.80
CA LEU A 51 0.50 -0.63 -3.66
C LEU A 51 1.44 0.35 -2.95
N VAL A 52 0.89 1.35 -2.25
CA VAL A 52 1.67 2.30 -1.45
C VAL A 52 2.44 1.58 -0.34
N ARG A 53 1.79 0.67 0.40
CA ARG A 53 2.42 -0.16 1.45
C ARG A 53 3.64 -0.90 0.89
N ASN A 54 3.43 -1.66 -0.17
CA ASN A 54 4.47 -2.47 -0.79
C ASN A 54 5.66 -1.62 -1.26
N PHE A 55 5.37 -0.49 -1.90
CA PHE A 55 6.40 0.44 -2.36
C PHE A 55 7.23 0.99 -1.20
N VAL A 56 6.60 1.50 -0.14
CA VAL A 56 7.34 2.14 0.97
C VAL A 56 8.24 1.15 1.70
N PHE A 57 7.82 -0.10 1.90
CA PHE A 57 8.66 -1.13 2.52
C PHE A 57 9.77 -1.64 1.59
N LEU A 58 9.54 -1.62 0.27
CA LEU A 58 10.61 -1.86 -0.70
C LEU A 58 11.67 -0.74 -0.61
N GLU A 59 11.27 0.52 -0.55
CA GLU A 59 12.19 1.65 -0.37
C GLU A 59 12.96 1.56 0.95
N ALA A 60 12.31 1.14 2.05
CA ALA A 60 12.98 0.89 3.32
C ALA A 60 14.10 -0.16 3.19
N THR A 61 13.80 -1.26 2.48
CA THR A 61 14.76 -2.34 2.26
C THR A 61 15.95 -1.86 1.42
N ARG A 62 15.73 -1.02 0.41
CA ARG A 62 16.80 -0.44 -0.43
C ARG A 62 17.78 0.44 0.36
N VAL A 63 17.34 1.04 1.46
CA VAL A 63 18.20 1.85 2.34
C VAL A 63 18.71 1.07 3.56
N ASN A 64 18.59 -0.26 3.55
CA ASN A 64 18.95 -1.16 4.67
C ASN A 64 18.23 -0.85 6.00
N ALA A 65 17.04 -0.23 5.94
CA ALA A 65 16.20 -0.09 7.11
C ALA A 65 15.46 -1.40 7.39
N SER A 66 15.17 -1.68 8.67
CA SER A 66 14.40 -2.86 9.06
C SER A 66 12.92 -2.65 8.74
N ALA A 67 12.45 -3.25 7.65
CA ALA A 67 11.04 -3.20 7.24
C ALA A 67 10.10 -3.71 8.34
N GLU A 68 10.48 -4.77 9.06
CA GLU A 68 9.73 -5.31 10.19
C GLU A 68 9.55 -4.29 11.32
N LYS A 69 10.63 -3.60 11.74
CA LYS A 69 10.52 -2.57 12.78
C LYS A 69 9.64 -1.40 12.33
N LEU A 70 9.77 -0.96 11.09
CA LEU A 70 8.96 0.10 10.52
C LEU A 70 7.48 -0.29 10.43
N TYR A 71 7.21 -1.56 10.08
CA TYR A 71 5.86 -2.12 10.07
C TYR A 71 5.23 -2.06 11.46
N GLU A 72 5.91 -2.62 12.46
CA GLU A 72 5.44 -2.64 13.85
C GLU A 72 5.21 -1.22 14.40
N ALA A 73 6.13 -0.29 14.09
CA ALA A 73 6.06 1.07 14.59
C ALA A 73 4.95 1.91 13.91
N HIS A 74 4.74 1.74 12.61
CA HIS A 74 3.95 2.70 11.82
C HIS A 74 2.77 2.11 11.06
N TRP A 75 2.86 0.88 10.56
CA TRP A 75 1.87 0.34 9.62
C TRP A 75 0.89 -0.65 10.23
N ARG A 76 1.27 -1.36 11.30
CA ARG A 76 0.43 -2.40 11.90
C ARG A 76 -1.00 -1.96 12.22
N ASP A 77 -1.19 -0.70 12.63
CA ASP A 77 -2.54 -0.15 12.87
C ASP A 77 -3.41 -0.19 11.61
N PHE A 78 -2.86 0.09 10.42
CA PHE A 78 -3.57 0.03 9.15
C PHE A 78 -4.10 -1.37 8.82
N ASP A 79 -3.36 -2.41 9.21
CA ASP A 79 -3.72 -3.79 8.89
C ASP A 79 -4.60 -4.44 9.97
N GLU A 80 -4.50 -4.02 11.24
CA GLU A 80 -5.06 -4.75 12.38
C GLU A 80 -6.10 -3.99 13.20
N ALA A 81 -6.20 -2.66 13.04
CA ALA A 81 -7.13 -1.85 13.84
C ALA A 81 -8.57 -2.35 13.67
N GLN A 82 -9.23 -2.66 14.79
CA GLN A 82 -10.61 -3.13 14.76
C GLN A 82 -11.57 -1.98 14.46
N ALA A 83 -12.56 -2.26 13.62
CA ALA A 83 -13.65 -1.35 13.34
C ALA A 83 -14.52 -1.14 14.59
N GLU A 84 -15.21 -0.01 14.62
CA GLU A 84 -16.20 0.29 15.63
C GLU A 84 -17.36 -0.72 15.62
N LYS A 85 -18.00 -0.92 16.78
CA LYS A 85 -19.16 -1.79 16.90
C LYS A 85 -20.31 -1.25 16.04
N GLY A 86 -20.83 -2.09 15.15
CA GLY A 86 -21.93 -1.74 14.25
C GLY A 86 -21.51 -1.10 12.93
N ALA A 87 -20.21 -1.11 12.58
CA ALA A 87 -19.78 -0.77 11.23
C ALA A 87 -20.55 -1.59 10.19
N VAL A 88 -21.06 -0.92 9.15
CA VAL A 88 -21.96 -1.52 8.13
C VAL A 88 -21.20 -2.39 7.12
N SER A 89 -19.86 -2.31 7.09
CA SER A 89 -19.02 -3.06 6.16
C SER A 89 -18.85 -4.52 6.55
N LYS A 90 -18.57 -5.38 5.55
CA LYS A 90 -18.18 -6.78 5.76
C LYS A 90 -16.85 -6.92 6.50
N SER A 91 -15.98 -5.92 6.40
CA SER A 91 -14.69 -5.93 7.08
C SER A 91 -14.83 -5.59 8.57
N LYS A 92 -14.13 -6.35 9.41
CA LYS A 92 -13.99 -6.06 10.86
C LYS A 92 -12.80 -5.13 11.15
N LEU A 93 -12.02 -4.78 10.13
CA LEU A 93 -10.84 -3.95 10.25
C LEU A 93 -11.19 -2.52 9.85
N PHE A 94 -10.96 -1.56 10.76
CA PHE A 94 -11.32 -0.15 10.64
C PHE A 94 -10.91 0.42 9.28
N TRP A 95 -9.66 0.24 8.89
CA TRP A 95 -9.09 0.81 7.67
C TRP A 95 -9.59 0.15 6.38
N LYS A 96 -10.14 -1.07 6.48
CA LYS A 96 -10.78 -1.79 5.38
C LYS A 96 -12.31 -1.64 5.35
N VAL A 97 -12.88 -0.82 6.24
CA VAL A 97 -14.31 -0.47 6.15
C VAL A 97 -14.51 0.36 4.89
N GLU A 98 -15.42 -0.07 4.04
CA GLU A 98 -15.85 0.67 2.85
C GLU A 98 -16.84 1.76 3.24
N GLU A 99 -16.60 2.98 2.78
CA GLU A 99 -17.50 4.12 2.95
C GLU A 99 -17.87 4.72 1.60
N ARG A 100 -19.13 5.17 1.50
CA ARG A 100 -19.66 5.79 0.29
C ARG A 100 -19.47 7.30 0.35
N GLN A 101 -18.69 7.84 -0.58
CA GLN A 101 -18.54 9.27 -0.79
C GLN A 101 -19.17 9.65 -2.14
N GLY A 102 -20.44 10.08 -2.10
CA GLY A 102 -21.21 10.39 -3.29
C GLY A 102 -21.43 9.16 -4.19
N ARG A 103 -20.77 9.14 -5.36
CA ARG A 103 -20.83 8.03 -6.33
C ARG A 103 -19.73 6.99 -6.15
N LEU A 104 -18.72 7.28 -5.34
CA LEU A 104 -17.58 6.41 -5.11
C LEU A 104 -17.74 5.65 -3.79
N THR A 105 -17.28 4.40 -3.76
CA THR A 105 -17.24 3.56 -2.56
C THR A 105 -15.82 3.03 -2.43
N ASN A 106 -15.12 3.40 -1.35
CA ASN A 106 -13.72 3.06 -1.16
C ASN A 106 -13.45 2.72 0.31
N THR A 107 -12.32 2.06 0.58
CA THR A 107 -11.91 1.84 1.95
C THR A 107 -11.51 3.15 2.63
N ARG A 108 -11.62 3.19 3.96
CA ARG A 108 -11.11 4.31 4.76
C ARG A 108 -9.63 4.55 4.51
N LEU A 109 -8.83 3.51 4.31
CA LEU A 109 -7.41 3.64 4.02
C LEU A 109 -7.13 4.27 2.66
N ASP A 110 -7.85 3.85 1.62
CA ASP A 110 -7.73 4.45 0.30
C ASP A 110 -8.13 5.93 0.32
N THR A 111 -9.17 6.26 1.08
CA THR A 111 -9.63 7.65 1.25
C THR A 111 -8.61 8.49 2.02
N LEU A 112 -8.02 7.94 3.08
CA LEU A 112 -6.91 8.59 3.80
C LEU A 112 -5.73 8.85 2.86
N LEU A 113 -5.31 7.83 2.10
CA LEU A 113 -4.16 7.94 1.21
C LEU A 113 -4.41 8.90 0.06
N TYR A 114 -5.62 8.94 -0.49
CA TYR A 114 -6.03 9.97 -1.43
C TYR A 114 -5.76 11.38 -0.90
N HIS A 115 -6.32 11.70 0.27
CA HIS A 115 -6.11 13.02 0.88
C HIS A 115 -4.64 13.28 1.23
N TYR A 116 -3.95 12.25 1.72
CA TYR A 116 -2.54 12.35 2.08
C TYR A 116 -1.67 12.67 0.86
N VAL A 117 -1.85 11.93 -0.23
CA VAL A 117 -1.09 12.13 -1.47
C VAL A 117 -1.41 13.49 -2.07
N SER A 118 -2.68 13.88 -2.19
CA SER A 118 -3.07 15.22 -2.65
C SER A 118 -2.39 16.33 -1.86
N MET A 119 -2.32 16.20 -0.53
CA MET A 119 -1.64 17.17 0.32
C MET A 119 -0.12 17.20 0.05
N ARG A 120 0.50 16.06 -0.24
CA ARG A 120 1.94 15.96 -0.49
C ARG A 120 2.36 16.42 -1.86
N THR A 121 1.52 16.19 -2.86
CA THR A 121 1.71 16.67 -4.23
C THR A 121 1.28 18.12 -4.39
N MET A 122 0.41 18.61 -3.49
CA MET A 122 -0.33 19.87 -3.68
C MET A 122 -1.10 19.87 -5.00
N ASP A 123 -1.70 18.72 -5.34
CA ASP A 123 -2.38 18.50 -6.60
C ASP A 123 -3.65 17.66 -6.41
N ASP A 124 -4.64 17.90 -7.27
CA ASP A 124 -5.91 17.16 -7.30
C ASP A 124 -5.74 15.90 -8.15
N ILE A 125 -5.33 14.82 -7.49
CA ILE A 125 -5.24 13.50 -8.10
C ILE A 125 -6.62 12.82 -8.16
N LYS A 126 -6.78 11.81 -9.02
CA LYS A 126 -7.92 10.88 -8.93
C LYS A 126 -7.59 9.73 -8.00
N LEU A 127 -8.60 9.10 -7.39
CA LEU A 127 -8.39 7.96 -6.50
C LEU A 127 -7.64 6.80 -7.19
N ASP A 128 -8.05 6.47 -8.42
CA ASP A 128 -7.37 5.46 -9.23
C ASP A 128 -5.93 5.86 -9.60
N HIS A 129 -5.47 7.08 -9.34
CA HIS A 129 -4.10 7.51 -9.63
C HIS A 129 -3.29 7.79 -8.36
N VAL A 130 -3.81 7.43 -7.18
CA VAL A 130 -3.14 7.67 -5.88
C VAL A 130 -1.76 7.06 -5.83
N PHE A 131 -1.59 5.82 -6.29
CA PHE A 131 -0.30 5.16 -6.25
C PHE A 131 0.72 5.84 -7.19
N GLU A 132 0.33 6.15 -8.42
CA GLU A 132 1.22 6.84 -9.36
C GLU A 132 1.59 8.24 -8.88
N GLY A 133 0.61 9.01 -8.37
CA GLY A 133 0.86 10.31 -7.75
C GLY A 133 1.83 10.21 -6.57
N PHE A 134 1.66 9.21 -5.70
CA PHE A 134 2.57 8.96 -4.58
C PHE A 134 3.98 8.63 -5.04
N LYS A 135 4.13 7.76 -6.04
CA LYS A 135 5.43 7.31 -6.56
C LYS A 135 6.20 8.43 -7.26
N GLN A 136 5.50 9.24 -8.07
CA GLN A 136 6.08 10.43 -8.71
C GLN A 136 6.56 11.41 -7.64
N TRP A 137 5.71 11.72 -6.66
CA TRP A 137 6.05 12.60 -5.56
C TRP A 137 7.23 12.09 -4.72
N TRP A 138 7.25 10.79 -4.41
CA TRP A 138 8.34 10.17 -3.64
C TRP A 138 9.69 10.32 -4.34
N SER A 139 9.69 10.20 -5.67
CA SER A 139 10.89 10.28 -6.51
C SER A 139 11.50 11.70 -6.55
N ILE A 140 10.74 12.74 -6.18
CA ILE A 140 11.22 14.12 -6.13
C ILE A 140 12.06 14.32 -4.87
N GLY A 141 13.35 13.99 -4.96
CA GLY A 141 14.33 14.17 -3.90
C GLY A 141 14.27 13.09 -2.81
N LYS A 142 15.34 12.94 -2.05
CA LYS A 142 15.47 11.86 -1.06
C LYS A 142 14.44 11.99 0.06
N LYS A 143 13.72 10.91 0.35
CA LYS A 143 12.78 10.81 1.48
C LYS A 143 13.33 9.83 2.51
N ASP A 144 13.07 10.13 3.77
CA ASP A 144 13.28 9.21 4.87
C ASP A 144 11.98 8.45 5.12
N VAL A 145 12.05 7.12 5.05
CA VAL A 145 10.86 6.26 5.15
C VAL A 145 10.21 6.34 6.52
N ASP A 146 11.01 6.37 7.60
CA ASP A 146 10.49 6.43 8.98
C ASP A 146 9.74 7.75 9.19
N VAL A 147 10.39 8.88 8.83
CA VAL A 147 9.78 10.21 8.96
C VAL A 147 8.46 10.30 8.20
N GLU A 148 8.42 9.70 7.01
CA GLU A 148 7.27 9.71 6.13
C GLU A 148 6.12 8.84 6.65
N LEU A 149 6.42 7.62 7.08
CA LEU A 149 5.45 6.74 7.74
C LEU A 149 4.93 7.32 9.06
N ALA A 150 5.78 7.97 9.84
CA ALA A 150 5.37 8.69 11.05
C ALA A 150 4.42 9.85 10.74
N ARG A 151 4.61 10.54 9.60
CA ARG A 151 3.70 11.60 9.15
C ARG A 151 2.36 11.03 8.68
N LEU A 152 2.37 9.96 7.90
CA LEU A 152 1.15 9.25 7.50
C LEU A 152 0.35 8.78 8.73
N LYS A 153 1.02 8.21 9.74
CA LYS A 153 0.39 7.81 11.00
C LYS A 153 -0.28 8.98 11.75
N ARG A 154 0.33 10.17 11.73
CA ARG A 154 -0.30 11.38 12.30
C ARG A 154 -1.53 11.82 11.52
N ALA A 155 -1.47 11.79 10.19
CA ALA A 155 -2.63 12.09 9.35
C ALA A 155 -3.77 11.08 9.57
N ALA A 156 -3.42 9.80 9.74
CA ALA A 156 -4.37 8.73 10.06
C ALA A 156 -5.10 8.97 11.39
N ALA A 157 -4.38 9.41 12.43
CA ALA A 157 -5.00 9.75 13.71
C ALA A 157 -6.03 10.89 13.58
N LEU A 158 -5.71 11.93 12.80
CA LEU A 158 -6.63 13.02 12.50
C LEU A 158 -7.84 12.53 11.70
N PHE A 159 -7.62 11.77 10.63
CA PHE A 159 -8.69 11.18 9.83
C PHE A 159 -9.64 10.33 10.68
N ARG A 160 -9.09 9.49 11.56
CA ARG A 160 -9.88 8.65 12.47
C ARG A 160 -10.76 9.48 13.40
N SER A 161 -10.26 10.61 13.92
CA SER A 161 -11.06 11.53 14.75
C SER A 161 -12.20 12.22 13.98
N LEU A 162 -12.06 12.40 12.66
CA LEU A 162 -13.13 12.95 11.82
C LEU A 162 -14.22 11.91 11.51
N VAL A 163 -13.81 10.64 11.31
CA VAL A 163 -14.74 9.53 11.05
C VAL A 163 -15.50 9.13 12.32
N LEU A 164 -14.81 9.09 13.45
CA LEU A 164 -15.39 8.79 14.76
C LEU A 164 -15.22 10.02 15.68
N PRO A 165 -16.03 11.08 15.47
CA PRO A 165 -15.94 12.27 16.30
C PRO A 165 -16.32 11.91 17.74
N ASP A 166 -15.47 12.34 18.68
CA ASP A 166 -15.80 12.29 20.08
C ASP A 166 -16.97 13.26 20.33
N ARG A 167 -18.15 12.72 20.64
CA ARG A 167 -19.37 13.50 20.87
C ARG A 167 -19.47 14.04 22.30
N SER A 168 -18.36 14.05 23.06
CA SER A 168 -18.33 14.47 24.47
C SER A 168 -18.07 15.96 24.70
N THR A 169 -17.91 16.76 23.64
CA THR A 169 -17.84 18.23 23.67
C THR A 169 -18.98 18.85 22.89
#